data_AF-A0A8C1GSX9-F1
#
_entry.id   AF-A0A8C1GSX9-F1
#
_cell.length_a   1.000
_cell.length_b   1.000
_cell.length_c   1.000
_cell.angle_alpha   90.00
_cell.angle_beta   90.00
_cell.angle_gamma   90.00
#
_symmetry.space_group_name_H-M   'P 1'
#
loop_
_entity.id
_entity.type
_entity.pdbx_description
1 polymer ?
#
loop_
_entity_poly.entity_id
_entity_poly.type
_entity_poly.pdbx_seq_one_letter_code
_entity_poly.pdbx_strand_id
1 'polypeptide(L)'
;MRDGGSHGDQEGGSGSFHQRKRRRVGRGGDGVLSNALAGYLSWQQTAEERFLALEEDRMRQEARAEERREQQEERRAKQEREHEFRLMSMLTKVLSSSRGTEEQSASTSRETLGVPSTSQTLFPYMLSSSAKAVPSMPLGDQMAQYSPYLSRRGNSMRLHQGILQEGFNQYHANKHDENSNPHGIINLGTSENKLCFDLLQKRVRCDLLVYLREEVAKFLSHYCCSPKPLKPKNVVVMNGCGSLFSALAATLCDPEDAILIPSPFYGVITEDVGLYSSVKLHHVPLYSQVPTGSDVRPFQLTVEKLENSLKEAKKEGLNIKALILLNPHNPLGEVYSSEEMISFLEFAKMHKLHVIVDEIYMLSVFNETDTFHSVLSLDGFPDPQRTHIMWGVSKDFAMAGMRVGMVYSENRDLVQALDQLGCFHGVPGPTQYQMAQLLRDRDWLNSEFLPENRRRLREAHSFMTEELKKQDIPFLHRSAGFFIWADLSKYLREKTFAEELSLWRCFLKHKVLLSCGQAFSCVSPGWFRIIFTDQLHKLKLGLSIAHFHFNKTLKTSSVQTKLDTVHIKTEPVSLSLDSLIGTLRQQIHTSDWLEKYKPELAAGQDPTQLDVFTDLLDKARK
;
A
#
# COMPACT_ATOMS: atom_id res chain seq x y z
N MET A 1 1.72 -101.62 -13.36
CA MET A 1 1.89 -102.02 -11.94
C MET A 1 2.71 -100.94 -11.22
N ARG A 2 3.07 -101.14 -9.96
CA ARG A 2 3.45 -100.09 -9.00
C ARG A 2 4.84 -100.33 -8.38
N ASP A 3 5.40 -99.25 -7.81
CA ASP A 3 6.41 -99.17 -6.71
C ASP A 3 7.82 -99.79 -6.93
N GLY A 4 8.86 -99.31 -6.22
CA GLY A 4 10.10 -100.13 -6.11
C GLY A 4 11.52 -99.61 -5.74
N GLY A 5 11.79 -98.34 -5.38
CA GLY A 5 12.97 -97.94 -4.56
C GLY A 5 14.46 -98.09 -5.03
N SER A 6 15.20 -96.98 -4.96
CA SER A 6 16.66 -96.81 -4.68
C SER A 6 17.79 -97.45 -5.52
N HIS A 7 18.58 -96.60 -6.22
CA HIS A 7 20.07 -96.62 -6.40
C HIS A 7 20.51 -95.45 -7.33
N GLY A 8 21.82 -95.12 -7.44
CA GLY A 8 22.36 -94.20 -8.47
C GLY A 8 23.67 -93.48 -8.09
N ASP A 9 24.60 -93.31 -9.05
CA ASP A 9 26.01 -92.94 -8.83
C ASP A 9 26.56 -91.83 -9.78
N GLN A 10 27.65 -91.18 -9.33
CA GLN A 10 28.79 -90.62 -10.10
C GLN A 10 28.63 -89.41 -11.05
N GLU A 11 29.79 -88.97 -11.58
CA GLU A 11 30.09 -87.67 -12.19
C GLU A 11 30.13 -87.67 -13.74
N GLY A 12 29.99 -86.47 -14.32
CA GLY A 12 30.65 -86.10 -15.59
C GLY A 12 29.83 -86.21 -16.89
N GLY A 13 30.31 -85.52 -17.94
CA GLY A 13 29.81 -85.67 -19.33
C GLY A 13 29.46 -84.36 -20.05
N SER A 14 29.74 -84.31 -21.36
CA SER A 14 29.63 -83.11 -22.20
C SER A 14 28.57 -83.22 -23.33
N GLY A 15 28.03 -82.07 -23.76
CA GLY A 15 27.19 -81.92 -24.98
C GLY A 15 25.66 -82.01 -24.75
N SER A 16 24.80 -81.68 -25.72
CA SER A 16 24.99 -80.93 -26.98
C SER A 16 23.65 -80.46 -27.60
N PHE A 17 23.63 -79.24 -28.18
CA PHE A 17 22.73 -78.74 -29.23
C PHE A 17 21.21 -78.46 -29.00
N HIS A 18 20.80 -77.25 -29.45
CA HIS A 18 19.48 -76.84 -29.99
C HIS A 18 18.30 -76.63 -28.98
N GLN A 19 17.31 -75.74 -29.18
CA GLN A 19 16.95 -74.89 -30.34
C GLN A 19 16.15 -73.61 -29.95
N ARG A 20 16.36 -72.46 -30.64
CA ARG A 20 15.52 -71.22 -30.68
C ARG A 20 15.37 -70.46 -29.32
N LYS A 21 15.09 -69.15 -29.25
CA LYS A 21 14.51 -68.16 -30.20
C LYS A 21 15.23 -66.78 -30.08
N ARG A 22 15.08 -65.90 -31.09
CA ARG A 22 15.85 -64.64 -31.23
C ARG A 22 15.35 -63.46 -30.37
N ARG A 23 16.26 -62.67 -29.78
CA ARG A 23 16.61 -61.29 -30.22
C ARG A 23 17.83 -60.74 -29.46
N ARG A 24 18.81 -60.19 -30.18
CA ARG A 24 19.82 -59.27 -29.60
C ARG A 24 19.19 -57.89 -29.47
N VAL A 25 19.37 -57.23 -28.32
CA VAL A 25 19.24 -55.77 -28.20
C VAL A 25 20.64 -55.17 -28.40
N GLY A 26 20.71 -53.98 -29.01
CA GLY A 26 21.99 -53.36 -29.38
C GLY A 26 22.75 -52.75 -28.19
N ARG A 27 24.08 -52.68 -28.30
CA ARG A 27 24.90 -51.76 -27.49
C ARG A 27 24.84 -50.37 -28.13
N GLY A 28 24.62 -49.33 -27.33
CA GLY A 28 24.71 -47.93 -27.75
C GLY A 28 23.67 -47.05 -27.05
N GLY A 29 24.11 -46.27 -26.05
CA GLY A 29 23.23 -45.41 -25.26
C GLY A 29 23.90 -44.88 -23.99
N ASP A 30 23.78 -45.63 -22.89
CA ASP A 30 23.92 -45.14 -21.51
C ASP A 30 25.22 -44.41 -21.18
N GLY A 31 26.37 -44.89 -21.69
CA GLY A 31 27.68 -44.30 -21.39
C GLY A 31 27.84 -42.84 -21.86
N VAL A 32 27.16 -42.43 -22.93
CA VAL A 32 27.21 -41.04 -23.41
C VAL A 32 26.31 -40.15 -22.57
N LEU A 33 25.11 -40.63 -22.21
CA LEU A 33 24.16 -39.88 -21.39
C LEU A 33 24.68 -39.69 -19.96
N SER A 34 25.30 -40.72 -19.38
CA SER A 34 25.91 -40.66 -18.05
C SER A 34 27.07 -39.68 -17.98
N ASN A 35 27.98 -39.68 -18.97
CA ASN A 35 29.07 -38.72 -19.05
C ASN A 35 28.59 -37.28 -19.30
N ALA A 36 27.54 -37.10 -20.11
CA ALA A 36 26.92 -35.78 -20.32
C ALA A 36 26.28 -35.23 -19.03
N LEU A 37 25.59 -36.08 -18.26
CA LEU A 37 24.99 -35.70 -16.98
C LEU A 37 26.06 -35.37 -15.93
N ALA A 38 27.13 -36.15 -15.84
CA ALA A 38 28.26 -35.87 -14.96
C ALA A 38 28.98 -34.56 -15.33
N GLY A 39 29.16 -34.30 -16.63
CA GLY A 39 29.70 -33.03 -17.13
C GLY A 39 28.80 -31.83 -16.81
N TYR A 40 27.48 -31.97 -16.93
CA TYR A 40 26.52 -30.94 -16.55
C TYR A 40 26.55 -30.63 -15.05
N LEU A 41 26.55 -31.65 -14.19
CA LEU A 41 26.62 -31.49 -12.73
C LEU A 41 27.93 -30.86 -12.29
N SER A 42 29.07 -31.27 -12.87
CA SER A 42 30.38 -30.65 -12.60
C SER A 42 30.43 -29.19 -13.06
N TRP A 43 29.83 -28.87 -14.22
CA TRP A 43 29.71 -27.50 -14.69
C TRP A 43 28.80 -26.65 -13.78
N GLN A 44 27.67 -27.19 -13.34
CA GLN A 44 26.74 -26.54 -12.43
C GLN A 44 27.43 -26.22 -11.09
N GLN A 45 28.09 -27.20 -10.47
CA GLN A 45 28.83 -26.97 -9.22
C GLN A 45 29.94 -25.91 -9.40
N THR A 46 30.68 -25.94 -10.52
CA THR A 46 31.70 -24.92 -10.83
C THR A 46 31.08 -23.53 -11.03
N ALA A 47 29.85 -23.44 -11.54
CA ALA A 47 29.12 -22.18 -11.70
C ALA A 47 28.59 -21.66 -10.35
N GLU A 48 28.10 -22.54 -9.48
CA GLU A 48 27.64 -22.21 -8.12
C GLU A 48 28.80 -21.75 -7.23
N GLU A 49 29.94 -22.44 -7.25
CA GLU A 49 31.17 -22.02 -6.55
C GLU A 49 31.67 -20.65 -7.04
N ARG A 50 31.62 -20.38 -8.36
CA ARG A 50 31.95 -19.06 -8.93
C ARG A 50 30.95 -17.99 -8.54
N PHE A 51 29.66 -18.30 -8.48
CA PHE A 51 28.63 -17.37 -8.06
C PHE A 51 28.81 -16.98 -6.58
N LEU A 52 29.05 -17.96 -5.70
CA LEU A 52 29.37 -17.74 -4.28
C LEU A 52 30.63 -16.88 -4.10
N ALA A 53 31.69 -17.12 -4.87
CA ALA A 53 32.92 -16.32 -4.82
C ALA A 53 32.71 -14.86 -5.27
N LEU A 54 31.85 -14.62 -6.26
CA LEU A 54 31.47 -13.26 -6.69
C LEU A 54 30.59 -12.56 -5.66
N GLU A 55 29.66 -13.29 -5.03
CA GLU A 55 28.78 -12.77 -3.99
C GLU A 55 29.57 -12.44 -2.70
N GLU A 56 30.55 -13.27 -2.32
CA GLU A 56 31.49 -12.96 -1.23
C GLU A 56 32.30 -11.69 -1.52
N ASP A 57 32.82 -11.51 -2.74
CA ASP A 57 33.58 -10.31 -3.04
C ASP A 57 32.68 -9.06 -3.11
N ARG A 58 31.44 -9.18 -3.60
CA ARG A 58 30.45 -8.09 -3.51
C ARG A 58 30.19 -7.70 -2.05
N MET A 59 29.93 -8.67 -1.17
CA MET A 59 29.76 -8.44 0.28
C MET A 59 30.99 -7.80 0.92
N ARG A 60 32.22 -8.18 0.51
CA ARG A 60 33.48 -7.55 0.96
C ARG A 60 33.64 -6.12 0.43
N GLN A 61 33.20 -5.83 -0.79
CA GLN A 61 33.21 -4.49 -1.37
C GLN A 61 32.16 -3.58 -0.72
N GLU A 62 30.97 -4.11 -0.42
CA GLU A 62 29.87 -3.44 0.29
C GLU A 62 30.29 -3.10 1.73
N ALA A 63 30.80 -4.06 2.51
CA ALA A 63 31.30 -3.81 3.87
C ALA A 63 32.41 -2.74 3.91
N ARG A 64 33.36 -2.79 2.95
CA ARG A 64 34.38 -1.74 2.80
C ARG A 64 33.79 -0.38 2.37
N ALA A 65 32.64 -0.36 1.71
CA ALA A 65 31.94 0.89 1.37
C ALA A 65 31.19 1.46 2.58
N GLU A 66 30.62 0.60 3.43
CA GLU A 66 29.95 0.94 4.69
C GLU A 66 30.95 1.53 5.70
N GLU A 67 32.08 0.85 5.96
CA GLU A 67 33.17 1.33 6.82
C GLU A 67 33.70 2.71 6.37
N ARG A 68 33.74 2.97 5.06
CA ARG A 68 34.11 4.29 4.50
C ARG A 68 33.01 5.34 4.64
N ARG A 69 31.74 4.96 4.75
CA ARG A 69 30.63 5.89 5.06
C ARG A 69 30.63 6.26 6.53
N GLU A 70 30.76 5.30 7.44
CA GLU A 70 30.89 5.56 8.88
C GLU A 70 32.05 6.54 9.16
N GLN A 71 33.22 6.31 8.57
CA GLN A 71 34.37 7.23 8.66
C GLN A 71 34.15 8.61 8.02
N GLN A 72 33.18 8.77 7.10
CA GLN A 72 32.78 10.07 6.56
C GLN A 72 31.74 10.76 7.46
N GLU A 73 30.80 10.00 8.03
CA GLU A 73 29.78 10.48 8.96
C GLU A 73 30.39 10.93 10.29
N GLU A 74 31.35 10.21 10.86
CA GLU A 74 32.10 10.67 12.04
C GLU A 74 32.80 12.02 11.78
N ARG A 75 33.40 12.19 10.59
CA ARG A 75 34.05 13.45 10.18
C ARG A 75 33.02 14.57 10.02
N ARG A 76 31.85 14.27 9.46
CA ARG A 76 30.74 15.22 9.30
C ARG A 76 30.19 15.66 10.65
N ALA A 77 29.85 14.72 11.53
CA ALA A 77 29.36 14.97 12.89
C ALA A 77 30.41 15.68 13.77
N LYS A 78 31.71 15.58 13.45
CA LYS A 78 32.75 16.42 14.07
C LYS A 78 32.72 17.85 13.51
N GLN A 79 32.67 18.02 12.19
CA GLN A 79 32.59 19.33 11.53
C GLN A 79 31.32 20.10 11.91
N GLU A 80 30.19 19.42 12.08
CA GLU A 80 28.91 20.00 12.51
C GLU A 80 28.99 20.53 13.94
N ARG A 81 29.55 19.76 14.90
CA ARG A 81 29.82 20.26 16.26
C ARG A 81 30.79 21.44 16.28
N GLU A 82 31.81 21.43 15.43
CA GLU A 82 32.71 22.57 15.23
C GLU A 82 32.02 23.77 14.56
N HIS A 83 30.93 23.57 13.82
CA HIS A 83 30.12 24.63 13.21
C HIS A 83 29.11 25.21 14.20
N GLU A 84 28.40 24.38 14.97
CA GLU A 84 27.53 24.79 16.08
C GLU A 84 28.28 25.63 17.11
N PHE A 85 29.49 25.21 17.51
CA PHE A 85 30.33 25.96 18.44
C PHE A 85 30.73 27.34 17.88
N ARG A 86 31.00 27.43 16.56
CA ARG A 86 31.27 28.71 15.88
C ARG A 86 30.02 29.59 15.78
N LEU A 87 28.86 29.03 15.44
CA LEU A 87 27.57 29.73 15.42
C LEU A 87 27.22 30.29 16.79
N MET A 88 27.39 29.52 17.86
CA MET A 88 27.09 29.98 19.23
C MET A 88 28.06 31.08 19.70
N SER A 89 29.34 30.98 19.31
CA SER A 89 30.32 32.06 19.52
C SER A 89 29.97 33.33 18.73
N MET A 90 29.48 33.20 17.49
CA MET A 90 29.00 34.33 16.69
C MET A 90 27.74 34.97 17.30
N LEU A 91 26.75 34.18 17.72
CA LEU A 91 25.54 34.65 18.41
C LEU A 91 25.89 35.44 19.67
N THR A 92 26.83 34.93 20.48
CA THR A 92 27.31 35.63 21.69
C THR A 92 27.96 36.98 21.34
N LYS A 93 28.71 37.06 20.23
CA LYS A 93 29.28 38.32 19.73
C LYS A 93 28.21 39.29 19.20
N VAL A 94 27.26 38.81 18.41
CA VAL A 94 26.16 39.63 17.85
C VAL A 94 25.33 40.28 18.97
N LEU A 95 25.01 39.52 20.03
CA LEU A 95 24.31 40.03 21.22
C LEU A 95 25.14 41.05 22.02
N SER A 96 26.47 41.07 21.89
CA SER A 96 27.34 42.10 22.49
C SER A 96 27.50 43.36 21.62
N SER A 97 27.22 43.28 20.32
CA SER A 97 27.41 44.39 19.37
C SER A 97 26.15 45.22 19.08
N SER A 98 24.97 44.84 19.58
CA SER A 98 23.71 45.56 19.33
C SER A 98 23.53 46.84 20.16
N ARG A 99 24.57 47.70 20.18
CA ARG A 99 24.59 49.07 20.73
C ARG A 99 25.42 49.96 19.80
N GLY A 100 24.83 50.41 18.69
CA GLY A 100 25.53 51.24 17.72
C GLY A 100 24.65 51.67 16.53
N THR A 101 24.33 52.95 16.52
CA THR A 101 23.68 53.77 15.49
C THR A 101 24.42 53.80 14.14
N GLU A 102 23.65 53.77 13.03
CA GLU A 102 23.64 54.76 11.90
C GLU A 102 24.91 54.91 11.00
N GLU A 103 24.89 55.46 9.76
CA GLU A 103 23.88 56.15 8.93
C GLU A 103 24.28 56.14 7.40
N GLN A 104 23.33 56.44 6.47
CA GLN A 104 23.47 57.08 5.12
C GLN A 104 24.46 56.54 4.02
N SER A 105 24.38 56.87 2.70
CA SER A 105 23.28 57.23 1.76
C SER A 105 23.75 57.28 0.26
N ALA A 106 22.80 57.31 -0.71
CA ALA A 106 22.90 57.78 -2.13
C ALA A 106 23.87 57.07 -3.15
N SER A 107 23.71 57.06 -4.49
CA SER A 107 22.61 57.27 -5.51
C SER A 107 23.11 56.71 -6.89
N THR A 108 22.63 56.91 -8.15
CA THR A 108 21.71 57.86 -8.85
C THR A 108 21.31 57.35 -10.28
N SER A 109 20.19 57.85 -10.87
CA SER A 109 19.91 58.13 -12.33
C SER A 109 20.21 57.12 -13.47
N ARG A 110 19.19 56.57 -14.19
CA ARG A 110 18.61 56.98 -15.53
C ARG A 110 19.29 56.32 -16.78
N GLU A 111 18.71 56.18 -17.99
CA GLU A 111 17.50 56.74 -18.66
C GLU A 111 16.93 55.80 -19.79
N THR A 112 15.61 55.50 -19.74
CA THR A 112 14.53 55.53 -20.79
C THR A 112 14.57 54.87 -22.21
N LEU A 113 13.35 54.75 -22.81
CA LEU A 113 12.94 54.34 -24.19
C LEU A 113 12.85 52.81 -24.48
N GLY A 114 11.92 52.27 -25.31
CA GLY A 114 10.55 52.74 -25.64
C GLY A 114 9.83 52.01 -26.82
N VAL A 115 8.62 51.45 -26.58
CA VAL A 115 7.43 51.42 -27.52
C VAL A 115 7.50 50.48 -28.79
N PRO A 116 6.41 49.86 -29.33
CA PRO A 116 5.19 49.22 -28.76
C PRO A 116 4.63 47.94 -29.49
N SER A 117 3.63 47.25 -28.89
CA SER A 117 2.47 46.55 -29.56
C SER A 117 2.71 45.36 -30.55
N THR A 118 1.74 44.52 -30.97
CA THR A 118 0.26 44.53 -30.80
C THR A 118 -0.34 43.11 -30.67
N SER A 119 -1.45 43.02 -29.93
CA SER A 119 -2.36 41.87 -29.76
C SER A 119 -3.18 41.49 -31.00
N GLN A 120 -3.79 40.29 -31.02
CA GLN A 120 -5.27 40.13 -31.05
C GLN A 120 -5.74 38.68 -30.75
N THR A 121 -7.05 38.52 -30.53
CA THR A 121 -7.76 37.32 -30.01
C THR A 121 -8.87 36.85 -30.96
N LEU A 122 -9.51 35.69 -30.68
CA LEU A 122 -10.99 35.53 -30.58
C LEU A 122 -11.46 34.10 -30.21
N PHE A 123 -12.74 33.98 -29.84
CA PHE A 123 -13.50 32.80 -29.34
C PHE A 123 -14.82 32.65 -30.19
N PRO A 124 -15.89 31.94 -29.77
CA PRO A 124 -16.09 30.48 -29.57
C PRO A 124 -17.35 29.96 -30.34
N TYR A 125 -17.81 28.72 -30.11
CA TYR A 125 -19.26 28.36 -30.14
C TYR A 125 -19.56 27.06 -29.34
N MET A 126 -20.83 26.83 -28.96
CA MET A 126 -21.31 25.69 -28.13
C MET A 126 -22.40 24.85 -28.82
N LEU A 127 -22.66 23.63 -28.33
CA LEU A 127 -23.98 22.95 -28.33
C LEU A 127 -24.04 21.83 -27.27
N SER A 128 -25.22 21.20 -27.06
CA SER A 128 -25.56 20.49 -25.80
C SER A 128 -26.35 19.17 -25.94
N SER A 129 -26.32 18.32 -24.91
CA SER A 129 -27.40 17.38 -24.50
C SER A 129 -27.15 16.85 -23.08
N SER A 130 -28.06 16.06 -22.48
CA SER A 130 -28.00 15.70 -21.06
C SER A 130 -28.51 14.28 -20.71
N ALA A 131 -27.84 13.65 -19.74
CA ALA A 131 -28.30 12.47 -19.00
C ALA A 131 -27.64 12.49 -17.60
N LYS A 132 -28.35 12.06 -16.54
CA LYS A 132 -27.82 12.09 -15.16
C LYS A 132 -27.27 10.72 -14.74
N ALA A 133 -25.98 10.65 -14.49
CA ALA A 133 -25.31 9.55 -13.79
C ALA A 133 -24.85 10.01 -12.39
N VAL A 134 -24.51 9.04 -11.53
CA VAL A 134 -23.82 9.27 -10.25
C VAL A 134 -22.48 9.98 -10.53
N PRO A 135 -22.05 10.99 -9.73
CA PRO A 135 -21.03 11.94 -10.16
C PRO A 135 -19.60 11.38 -10.18
N SER A 136 -19.22 10.78 -11.31
CA SER A 136 -17.82 10.79 -11.76
C SER A 136 -17.37 12.24 -11.97
N MET A 137 -16.30 12.67 -11.29
CA MET A 137 -15.81 14.05 -11.42
C MET A 137 -15.36 14.36 -12.86
N PRO A 138 -15.84 15.47 -13.47
CA PRO A 138 -15.35 15.93 -14.76
C PRO A 138 -13.99 16.62 -14.60
N LEU A 139 -12.91 15.85 -14.78
CA LEU A 139 -11.59 16.40 -15.08
C LEU A 139 -11.56 16.86 -16.54
N GLY A 140 -11.14 18.11 -16.78
CA GLY A 140 -11.35 18.80 -18.05
C GLY A 140 -10.51 18.28 -19.22
N ASP A 141 -11.11 18.31 -20.42
CA ASP A 141 -10.49 18.33 -21.77
C ASP A 141 -9.30 17.40 -22.06
N GLN A 142 -9.23 16.25 -21.40
CA GLN A 142 -8.64 15.04 -21.98
C GLN A 142 -9.57 13.83 -21.82
N MET A 143 -10.49 13.67 -22.79
CA MET A 143 -10.96 12.33 -23.15
C MET A 143 -9.76 11.52 -23.65
N ALA A 144 -9.07 10.83 -22.75
CA ALA A 144 -7.95 9.95 -23.07
C ALA A 144 -8.44 8.84 -24.01
N GLN A 145 -8.28 9.06 -25.31
CA GLN A 145 -9.05 8.37 -26.36
C GLN A 145 -9.03 6.85 -26.16
N TYR A 146 -10.20 6.23 -26.28
CA TYR A 146 -10.33 4.78 -26.22
C TYR A 146 -9.46 4.17 -27.33
N SER A 147 -8.47 3.37 -26.93
CA SER A 147 -7.56 2.73 -27.87
C SER A 147 -8.33 1.67 -28.67
N PRO A 148 -8.43 1.77 -30.00
CA PRO A 148 -9.09 0.75 -30.82
C PRO A 148 -8.34 -0.59 -30.79
N TYR A 149 -7.08 -0.58 -30.35
CA TYR A 149 -6.22 -1.76 -30.20
C TYR A 149 -6.43 -2.52 -28.87
N LEU A 150 -7.28 -2.01 -27.96
CA LEU A 150 -7.60 -2.65 -26.69
C LEU A 150 -9.09 -3.01 -26.61
N SER A 151 -9.41 -4.14 -25.98
CA SER A 151 -10.79 -4.50 -25.65
C SER A 151 -11.44 -3.44 -24.76
N ARG A 152 -12.78 -3.44 -24.64
CA ARG A 152 -13.49 -2.54 -23.71
C ARG A 152 -12.96 -2.67 -22.27
N ARG A 153 -12.72 -3.91 -21.82
CA ARG A 153 -12.09 -4.22 -20.52
C ARG A 153 -10.66 -3.66 -20.44
N GLY A 154 -9.82 -3.89 -21.46
CA GLY A 154 -8.45 -3.35 -21.50
C GLY A 154 -8.37 -1.82 -21.51
N ASN A 155 -9.33 -1.15 -22.16
CA ASN A 155 -9.47 0.31 -22.05
C ASN A 155 -9.94 0.74 -20.65
N SER A 156 -10.93 0.07 -20.06
CA SER A 156 -11.36 0.35 -18.67
C SER A 156 -10.20 0.19 -17.69
N MET A 157 -9.40 -0.87 -17.81
CA MET A 157 -8.17 -1.09 -17.04
C MET A 157 -7.15 0.05 -17.21
N ARG A 158 -6.88 0.47 -18.44
CA ARG A 158 -5.93 1.57 -18.74
C ARG A 158 -6.40 2.94 -18.23
N LEU A 159 -7.71 3.19 -18.25
CA LEU A 159 -8.32 4.44 -17.83
C LEU A 159 -8.59 4.50 -16.31
N HIS A 160 -8.46 3.37 -15.60
CA HIS A 160 -8.70 3.31 -14.17
C HIS A 160 -7.51 3.89 -13.38
N GLN A 161 -7.74 5.03 -12.73
CA GLN A 161 -6.78 5.66 -11.82
C GLN A 161 -7.46 6.04 -10.50
N GLY A 162 -7.36 5.17 -9.51
CA GLY A 162 -7.80 5.45 -8.14
C GLY A 162 -6.88 6.45 -7.41
N ILE A 163 -7.41 7.17 -6.43
CA ILE A 163 -6.67 8.17 -5.63
C ILE A 163 -5.41 7.57 -4.97
N LEU A 164 -5.49 6.31 -4.52
CA LEU A 164 -4.34 5.59 -3.97
C LEU A 164 -3.21 5.42 -5.00
N GLN A 165 -3.56 5.17 -6.27
CA GLN A 165 -2.59 5.04 -7.37
C GLN A 165 -2.00 6.40 -7.78
N GLU A 166 -2.79 7.49 -7.78
CA GLU A 166 -2.30 8.87 -7.99
C GLU A 166 -1.19 9.19 -6.97
N GLY A 167 -1.45 8.95 -5.68
CA GLY A 167 -0.48 9.17 -4.61
C GLY A 167 0.74 8.24 -4.66
N PHE A 168 0.52 6.96 -4.95
CA PHE A 168 1.59 5.95 -5.01
C PHE A 168 2.55 6.20 -6.19
N ASN A 169 2.02 6.63 -7.35
CA ASN A 169 2.82 7.01 -8.52
C ASN A 169 3.68 8.26 -8.23
N GLN A 170 3.09 9.30 -7.62
CA GLN A 170 3.83 10.50 -7.22
C GLN A 170 4.91 10.20 -6.16
N TYR A 171 4.61 9.32 -5.19
CA TYR A 171 5.61 8.83 -4.24
C TYR A 171 6.77 8.12 -4.94
N HIS A 172 6.53 7.23 -5.90
CA HIS A 172 7.62 6.54 -6.60
C HIS A 172 8.47 7.47 -7.46
N ALA A 173 7.86 8.46 -8.12
CA ALA A 173 8.57 9.46 -8.92
C ALA A 173 9.45 10.41 -8.09
N ASN A 174 9.17 10.58 -6.79
CA ASN A 174 9.93 11.44 -5.88
C ASN A 174 9.96 10.84 -4.46
N LYS A 175 10.51 9.62 -4.32
CA LYS A 175 10.59 8.90 -3.04
C LYS A 175 11.56 9.57 -2.07
N HIS A 176 11.20 9.71 -0.80
CA HIS A 176 12.14 10.10 0.26
C HIS A 176 13.21 9.02 0.47
N ASP A 177 14.46 9.47 0.52
CA ASP A 177 15.64 8.68 0.87
C ASP A 177 16.66 9.57 1.58
N GLU A 178 17.17 9.15 2.73
CA GLU A 178 17.99 10.00 3.61
C GLU A 178 19.26 10.55 2.94
N ASN A 179 19.82 9.81 1.97
CA ASN A 179 21.09 10.14 1.33
C ASN A 179 20.92 10.77 -0.05
N SER A 180 20.00 10.25 -0.86
CA SER A 180 19.83 10.62 -2.28
C SER A 180 18.64 11.55 -2.55
N ASN A 181 17.63 11.59 -1.68
CA ASN A 181 16.49 12.50 -1.82
C ASN A 181 15.84 12.85 -0.45
N PRO A 182 16.54 13.61 0.41
CA PRO A 182 16.01 13.97 1.74
C PRO A 182 14.77 14.88 1.67
N HIS A 183 14.48 15.48 0.50
CA HIS A 183 13.28 16.26 0.23
C HIS A 183 12.22 15.50 -0.61
N GLY A 184 12.37 14.18 -0.72
CA GLY A 184 11.38 13.29 -1.30
C GLY A 184 10.13 13.12 -0.43
N ILE A 185 9.10 12.49 -0.99
CA ILE A 185 7.82 12.20 -0.32
C ILE A 185 8.00 11.06 0.69
N ILE A 186 7.59 11.31 1.94
CA ILE A 186 7.51 10.33 3.02
C ILE A 186 6.18 9.58 2.90
N ASN A 187 6.22 8.25 2.96
CA ASN A 187 5.06 7.38 2.72
C ASN A 187 4.44 6.90 4.03
N LEU A 188 3.42 7.62 4.51
CA LEU A 188 2.56 7.23 5.63
C LEU A 188 1.17 6.77 5.16
N GLY A 189 1.05 6.33 3.90
CA GLY A 189 -0.20 5.87 3.28
C GLY A 189 -0.20 4.38 2.91
N THR A 190 0.97 3.78 2.66
CA THR A 190 1.11 2.39 2.24
C THR A 190 1.25 1.46 3.46
N SER A 191 0.25 0.59 3.68
CA SER A 191 0.20 -0.27 4.87
C SER A 191 1.18 -1.44 4.75
N GLU A 192 2.38 -1.26 5.31
CA GLU A 192 3.48 -2.22 5.34
C GLU A 192 4.13 -2.23 6.72
N ASN A 193 4.35 -3.41 7.30
CA ASN A 193 5.02 -3.54 8.59
C ASN A 193 6.54 -3.57 8.42
N LYS A 194 7.19 -2.41 8.46
CA LYS A 194 8.66 -2.33 8.29
C LYS A 194 9.42 -2.56 9.60
N LEU A 195 8.69 -2.83 10.71
CA LEU A 195 9.25 -2.81 12.06
C LEU A 195 10.08 -4.05 12.41
N CYS A 196 9.96 -5.17 11.66
CA CYS A 196 10.52 -6.48 12.04
C CYS A 196 11.39 -7.15 10.95
N PHE A 197 11.85 -6.41 9.93
CA PHE A 197 12.67 -6.97 8.84
C PHE A 197 14.01 -7.56 9.33
N ASP A 198 14.60 -6.99 10.37
CA ASP A 198 15.81 -7.45 11.08
C ASP A 198 15.70 -8.85 11.70
N LEU A 199 14.47 -9.27 12.04
CA LEU A 199 14.16 -10.60 12.56
C LEU A 199 14.02 -11.59 11.39
N LEU A 200 13.29 -11.18 10.35
CA LEU A 200 12.95 -12.02 9.20
C LEU A 200 14.16 -12.33 8.30
N GLN A 201 15.04 -11.34 8.07
CA GLN A 201 16.22 -11.49 7.22
C GLN A 201 17.17 -12.62 7.69
N LYS A 202 17.19 -12.92 8.99
CA LYS A 202 18.02 -13.97 9.59
C LYS A 202 17.49 -15.39 9.37
N ARG A 203 16.23 -15.56 8.95
CA ARG A 203 15.53 -16.86 8.89
C ARG A 203 15.23 -17.37 7.48
N VAL A 204 15.25 -16.52 6.46
CA VAL A 204 15.03 -16.94 5.06
C VAL A 204 16.26 -17.70 4.54
N ARG A 205 16.08 -18.98 4.20
CA ARG A 205 17.08 -19.83 3.53
C ARG A 205 16.47 -20.55 2.34
N CYS A 206 17.29 -20.88 1.35
CA CYS A 206 16.89 -21.57 0.12
C CYS A 206 17.31 -23.05 0.17
N ASP A 207 16.33 -23.93 0.30
CA ASP A 207 16.41 -25.38 0.12
C ASP A 207 15.12 -25.83 -0.60
N LEU A 208 14.86 -27.14 -0.76
CA LEU A 208 13.75 -27.65 -1.58
C LEU A 208 12.81 -28.63 -0.86
N LEU A 209 11.56 -28.66 -1.33
CA LEU A 209 10.46 -29.60 -1.02
C LEU A 209 9.86 -29.60 0.40
N VAL A 210 8.80 -28.81 0.60
CA VAL A 210 7.76 -28.98 1.65
C VAL A 210 6.40 -28.59 1.06
N TYR A 211 5.31 -29.29 1.44
CA TYR A 211 3.95 -28.95 1.05
C TYR A 211 3.40 -27.77 1.87
N LEU A 212 3.44 -26.55 1.31
CA LEU A 212 2.98 -25.33 1.99
C LEU A 212 1.54 -25.43 2.52
N ARG A 213 0.62 -26.07 1.79
CA ARG A 213 -0.79 -26.27 2.23
C ARG A 213 -0.90 -27.00 3.58
N GLU A 214 0.03 -27.90 3.88
CA GLU A 214 0.04 -28.62 5.17
C GLU A 214 0.49 -27.72 6.31
N GLU A 215 1.58 -26.97 6.13
CA GLU A 215 2.07 -26.06 7.17
C GLU A 215 1.11 -24.88 7.38
N VAL A 216 0.45 -24.38 6.33
CA VAL A 216 -0.65 -23.40 6.44
C VAL A 216 -1.82 -23.96 7.24
N ALA A 217 -2.26 -25.20 6.98
CA ALA A 217 -3.35 -25.80 7.73
C ALA A 217 -3.01 -25.97 9.23
N LYS A 218 -1.78 -26.40 9.54
CA LYS A 218 -1.27 -26.47 10.93
C LYS A 218 -1.14 -25.08 11.57
N PHE A 219 -0.71 -24.08 10.80
CA PHE A 219 -0.55 -22.68 11.23
C PHE A 219 -1.88 -22.07 11.62
N LEU A 220 -2.87 -22.12 10.73
CA LEU A 220 -4.22 -21.61 10.99
C LEU A 220 -4.91 -22.40 12.11
N SER A 221 -4.74 -23.74 12.18
CA SER A 221 -5.30 -24.53 13.29
C SER A 221 -4.82 -24.03 14.67
N HIS A 222 -3.54 -23.67 14.77
CA HIS A 222 -2.91 -23.20 16.01
C HIS A 222 -3.25 -21.73 16.30
N TYR A 223 -2.93 -20.81 15.38
CA TYR A 223 -3.04 -19.37 15.63
C TYR A 223 -4.46 -18.81 15.55
N CYS A 224 -5.37 -19.49 14.84
CA CYS A 224 -6.79 -19.17 14.85
C CYS A 224 -7.55 -19.92 15.94
N CYS A 225 -6.86 -20.64 16.85
CA CYS A 225 -7.46 -21.44 17.93
C CYS A 225 -8.59 -22.36 17.46
N SER A 226 -8.42 -23.03 16.30
CA SER A 226 -9.51 -23.79 15.69
C SER A 226 -9.81 -25.07 16.48
N PRO A 227 -11.08 -25.36 16.83
CA PRO A 227 -11.42 -26.47 17.71
C PRO A 227 -11.16 -27.87 17.11
N LYS A 228 -10.93 -27.94 15.79
CA LYS A 228 -10.65 -29.18 15.03
C LYS A 228 -9.51 -28.89 14.05
N PRO A 229 -8.51 -29.79 13.88
CA PRO A 229 -7.43 -29.59 12.93
C PRO A 229 -7.93 -29.34 11.50
N LEU A 230 -7.52 -28.21 10.93
CA LEU A 230 -7.88 -27.79 9.58
C LEU A 230 -7.23 -28.71 8.55
N LYS A 231 -7.94 -28.98 7.44
CA LYS A 231 -7.53 -29.99 6.46
C LYS A 231 -6.67 -29.35 5.36
N PRO A 232 -5.45 -29.83 5.05
CA PRO A 232 -4.61 -29.25 3.99
C PRO A 232 -5.27 -29.19 2.61
N LYS A 233 -6.14 -30.16 2.30
CA LYS A 233 -6.94 -30.20 1.06
C LYS A 233 -8.10 -29.19 0.99
N ASN A 234 -8.37 -28.45 2.07
CA ASN A 234 -9.32 -27.36 2.12
C ASN A 234 -8.61 -25.99 1.98
N VAL A 235 -7.27 -25.98 1.85
CA VAL A 235 -6.45 -24.79 1.66
C VAL A 235 -6.09 -24.65 0.18
N VAL A 236 -6.31 -23.46 -0.38
CA VAL A 236 -5.73 -23.03 -1.66
C VAL A 236 -4.76 -21.87 -1.41
N VAL A 237 -3.65 -21.83 -2.14
CA VAL A 237 -2.61 -20.80 -2.02
C VAL A 237 -2.43 -20.10 -3.37
N MET A 238 -2.43 -18.76 -3.37
CA MET A 238 -2.27 -17.92 -4.56
C MET A 238 -1.33 -16.74 -4.30
N ASN A 239 -1.02 -15.98 -5.36
CA ASN A 239 0.01 -14.94 -5.39
C ASN A 239 -0.35 -13.60 -4.67
N GLY A 240 -0.99 -13.72 -3.50
CA GLY A 240 -1.39 -12.66 -2.57
C GLY A 240 -2.92 -12.45 -2.49
N CYS A 241 -3.42 -11.79 -1.44
CA CYS A 241 -4.86 -11.71 -1.18
C CYS A 241 -5.69 -10.99 -2.27
N GLY A 242 -5.13 -10.00 -2.97
CA GLY A 242 -5.82 -9.39 -4.13
C GLY A 242 -6.15 -10.40 -5.23
N SER A 243 -5.22 -11.32 -5.51
CA SER A 243 -5.47 -12.45 -6.42
C SER A 243 -6.53 -13.43 -5.91
N LEU A 244 -6.70 -13.56 -4.60
CA LEU A 244 -7.77 -14.38 -4.02
C LEU A 244 -9.12 -13.68 -4.17
N PHE A 245 -9.20 -12.35 -3.97
CA PHE A 245 -10.40 -11.58 -4.29
C PHE A 245 -10.77 -11.71 -5.77
N SER A 246 -9.81 -11.61 -6.70
CA SER A 246 -10.06 -11.84 -8.14
C SER A 246 -10.56 -13.26 -8.44
N ALA A 247 -9.92 -14.28 -7.85
CA ALA A 247 -10.27 -15.68 -8.11
C ALA A 247 -11.61 -16.08 -7.47
N LEU A 248 -11.91 -15.59 -6.26
CA LEU A 248 -13.21 -15.78 -5.59
C LEU A 248 -14.32 -15.05 -6.34
N ALA A 249 -14.12 -13.80 -6.75
CA ALA A 249 -15.09 -13.06 -7.56
C ALA A 249 -15.34 -13.71 -8.93
N ALA A 250 -14.36 -14.40 -9.51
CA ALA A 250 -14.50 -15.14 -10.77
C ALA A 250 -15.02 -16.58 -10.63
N THR A 251 -15.23 -17.08 -9.40
CA THR A 251 -15.74 -18.44 -9.13
C THR A 251 -17.06 -18.46 -8.37
N LEU A 252 -17.40 -17.39 -7.65
CA LEU A 252 -18.66 -17.26 -6.88
C LEU A 252 -19.73 -16.40 -7.57
N CYS A 253 -19.35 -15.65 -8.62
CA CYS A 253 -20.18 -14.66 -9.27
C CYS A 253 -20.07 -14.74 -10.81
N ASP A 254 -21.17 -14.47 -11.47
CA ASP A 254 -21.27 -14.19 -12.90
C ASP A 254 -20.93 -12.70 -13.16
N PRO A 255 -20.60 -12.29 -14.41
CA PRO A 255 -20.40 -10.88 -14.74
C PRO A 255 -21.64 -10.02 -14.43
N GLU A 256 -21.43 -8.78 -14.00
CA GLU A 256 -22.47 -7.82 -13.55
C GLU A 256 -23.18 -8.15 -12.22
N ASP A 257 -22.92 -9.31 -11.59
CA ASP A 257 -23.28 -9.54 -10.19
C ASP A 257 -22.56 -8.59 -9.23
N ALA A 258 -23.05 -8.52 -7.99
CA ALA A 258 -22.44 -7.71 -6.94
C ALA A 258 -22.16 -8.48 -5.64
N ILE A 259 -21.22 -7.92 -4.88
CA ILE A 259 -20.80 -8.38 -3.55
C ILE A 259 -21.03 -7.25 -2.56
N LEU A 260 -21.66 -7.54 -1.41
CA LEU A 260 -21.79 -6.58 -0.31
C LEU A 260 -20.46 -6.38 0.39
N ILE A 261 -20.14 -5.14 0.74
CA ILE A 261 -18.97 -4.82 1.57
C ILE A 261 -19.27 -3.61 2.47
N PRO A 262 -18.93 -3.63 3.77
CA PRO A 262 -19.02 -2.44 4.61
C PRO A 262 -18.09 -1.32 4.13
N SER A 263 -18.50 -0.06 4.19
CA SER A 263 -17.63 1.08 3.85
C SER A 263 -17.47 2.06 5.03
N PRO A 264 -16.26 2.59 5.29
CA PRO A 264 -15.05 2.53 4.46
C PRO A 264 -14.34 1.17 4.47
N PHE A 265 -13.75 0.76 3.35
CA PHE A 265 -12.94 -0.46 3.20
C PHE A 265 -11.68 -0.18 2.40
N TYR A 266 -10.72 -1.11 2.37
CA TYR A 266 -9.52 -0.99 1.53
C TYR A 266 -9.87 -0.91 0.04
N GLY A 267 -9.87 0.31 -0.53
CA GLY A 267 -10.47 0.61 -1.83
C GLY A 267 -10.06 -0.32 -2.98
N VAL A 268 -8.82 -0.80 -2.99
CA VAL A 268 -8.24 -1.71 -4.01
C VAL A 268 -9.02 -3.03 -4.15
N ILE A 269 -9.82 -3.43 -3.16
CA ILE A 269 -10.73 -4.58 -3.27
C ILE A 269 -11.72 -4.38 -4.45
N THR A 270 -12.07 -3.14 -4.78
CA THR A 270 -12.92 -2.81 -5.95
C THR A 270 -12.27 -3.23 -7.26
N GLU A 271 -10.98 -2.93 -7.40
CA GLU A 271 -10.14 -3.34 -8.53
C GLU A 271 -9.91 -4.87 -8.51
N ASP A 272 -9.55 -5.44 -7.36
CA ASP A 272 -9.25 -6.86 -7.23
C ASP A 272 -10.45 -7.73 -7.66
N VAL A 273 -11.69 -7.38 -7.30
CA VAL A 273 -12.89 -8.09 -7.80
C VAL A 273 -13.28 -7.66 -9.22
N GLY A 274 -13.24 -6.36 -9.53
CA GLY A 274 -13.87 -5.81 -10.74
C GLY A 274 -13.06 -6.03 -12.02
N LEU A 275 -11.73 -5.99 -11.96
CA LEU A 275 -10.88 -6.01 -13.16
C LEU A 275 -10.98 -7.35 -13.93
N TYR A 276 -11.10 -8.48 -13.22
CA TYR A 276 -11.05 -9.81 -13.83
C TYR A 276 -12.43 -10.37 -14.19
N SER A 277 -13.39 -10.37 -13.27
CA SER A 277 -14.74 -10.93 -13.50
C SER A 277 -15.79 -9.91 -13.92
N SER A 278 -15.52 -8.60 -13.77
CA SER A 278 -16.54 -7.53 -13.97
C SER A 278 -17.70 -7.60 -12.96
N VAL A 279 -17.38 -8.07 -11.75
CA VAL A 279 -18.23 -8.02 -10.55
C VAL A 279 -18.17 -6.64 -9.89
N LYS A 280 -19.26 -6.21 -9.29
CA LYS A 280 -19.38 -4.91 -8.59
C LYS A 280 -19.34 -5.06 -7.07
N LEU A 281 -18.99 -3.99 -6.38
CA LEU A 281 -19.21 -3.86 -4.94
C LEU A 281 -20.48 -3.03 -4.70
N HIS A 282 -21.35 -3.49 -3.80
CA HIS A 282 -22.46 -2.70 -3.25
C HIS A 282 -22.12 -2.37 -1.79
N HIS A 283 -22.04 -1.08 -1.47
CA HIS A 283 -21.49 -0.62 -0.20
C HIS A 283 -22.55 -0.63 0.91
N VAL A 284 -22.19 -1.11 2.09
CA VAL A 284 -22.99 -1.02 3.31
C VAL A 284 -22.44 0.14 4.15
N PRO A 285 -23.05 1.33 4.12
CA PRO A 285 -22.42 2.55 4.62
C PRO A 285 -22.35 2.57 6.15
N LEU A 286 -21.13 2.72 6.69
CA LEU A 286 -20.88 2.88 8.12
C LEU A 286 -20.55 4.35 8.41
N TYR A 287 -21.26 4.94 9.38
CA TYR A 287 -21.19 6.37 9.66
C TYR A 287 -20.24 6.70 10.81
N SER A 288 -19.55 7.83 10.73
CA SER A 288 -18.62 8.28 11.77
C SER A 288 -19.32 8.81 13.03
N GLN A 289 -20.56 9.26 12.88
CA GLN A 289 -21.42 9.71 13.98
C GLN A 289 -22.12 8.49 14.59
N VAL A 290 -22.25 8.47 15.92
CA VAL A 290 -23.11 7.53 16.63
C VAL A 290 -24.45 8.24 16.89
N PRO A 291 -25.50 8.02 16.08
CA PRO A 291 -26.82 8.56 16.36
C PRO A 291 -27.42 7.89 17.60
N THR A 292 -28.47 8.49 18.17
CA THR A 292 -29.24 7.92 19.29
C THR A 292 -30.12 6.75 18.83
N GLY A 293 -29.50 5.65 18.42
CA GLY A 293 -30.13 4.46 17.82
C GLY A 293 -29.43 3.17 18.23
N SER A 294 -29.27 2.22 17.29
CA SER A 294 -28.71 0.89 17.53
C SER A 294 -27.16 0.82 17.56
N ASP A 295 -26.47 1.86 17.08
CA ASP A 295 -25.02 1.94 17.09
C ASP A 295 -24.47 2.31 18.49
N VAL A 296 -23.44 1.60 18.95
CA VAL A 296 -22.72 1.91 20.20
C VAL A 296 -21.29 2.41 19.98
N ARG A 297 -20.76 2.33 18.75
CA ARG A 297 -19.42 2.84 18.37
C ARG A 297 -19.41 3.44 16.95
N PRO A 298 -18.54 4.44 16.67
CA PRO A 298 -18.36 4.96 15.32
C PRO A 298 -18.05 3.86 14.31
N PHE A 299 -18.58 3.98 13.10
CA PHE A 299 -18.41 3.02 12.00
C PHE A 299 -18.76 1.57 12.36
N GLN A 300 -19.75 1.34 13.24
CA GLN A 300 -20.22 -0.02 13.55
C GLN A 300 -20.98 -0.65 12.38
N LEU A 301 -20.66 -1.90 12.05
CA LEU A 301 -21.49 -2.77 11.20
C LEU A 301 -22.58 -3.43 12.05
N THR A 302 -23.81 -3.48 11.54
CA THR A 302 -24.94 -4.16 12.18
C THR A 302 -25.70 -5.01 11.16
N VAL A 303 -26.40 -6.06 11.62
CA VAL A 303 -27.27 -6.86 10.74
C VAL A 303 -28.38 -6.00 10.12
N GLU A 304 -28.86 -4.96 10.81
CA GLU A 304 -29.81 -3.99 10.27
C GLU A 304 -29.27 -3.25 9.03
N LYS A 305 -28.01 -2.81 9.07
CA LYS A 305 -27.34 -2.17 7.91
C LYS A 305 -27.18 -3.15 6.75
N LEU A 306 -26.74 -4.38 7.02
CA LEU A 306 -26.64 -5.45 6.02
C LEU A 306 -28.01 -5.76 5.37
N GLU A 307 -29.05 -5.86 6.17
CA GLU A 307 -30.45 -6.05 5.75
C GLU A 307 -30.97 -4.91 4.87
N ASN A 308 -30.67 -3.65 5.22
CA ASN A 308 -31.16 -2.49 4.49
C ASN A 308 -30.46 -2.34 3.14
N SER A 309 -29.12 -2.39 3.09
CA SER A 309 -28.39 -2.31 1.82
C SER A 309 -28.67 -3.51 0.91
N LEU A 310 -28.91 -4.72 1.45
CA LEU A 310 -29.37 -5.85 0.64
C LEU A 310 -30.77 -5.63 0.03
N LYS A 311 -31.66 -4.90 0.72
CA LYS A 311 -32.97 -4.50 0.16
C LYS A 311 -32.83 -3.39 -0.88
N GLU A 312 -31.86 -2.49 -0.72
CA GLU A 312 -31.57 -1.43 -1.68
C GLU A 312 -30.98 -1.99 -2.98
N ALA A 313 -29.94 -2.81 -2.90
CA ALA A 313 -29.40 -3.57 -4.02
C ALA A 313 -30.48 -4.34 -4.80
N LYS A 314 -31.39 -5.04 -4.10
CA LYS A 314 -32.52 -5.76 -4.71
C LYS A 314 -33.53 -4.84 -5.42
N LYS A 315 -33.72 -3.58 -4.97
CA LYS A 315 -34.55 -2.58 -5.68
C LYS A 315 -33.85 -2.02 -6.92
N GLU A 316 -32.52 -1.90 -6.88
CA GLU A 316 -31.68 -1.50 -8.01
C GLU A 316 -31.52 -2.61 -9.08
N GLY A 317 -32.07 -3.80 -8.83
CA GLY A 317 -31.96 -4.96 -9.71
C GLY A 317 -30.62 -5.70 -9.62
N LEU A 318 -29.80 -5.40 -8.61
CA LEU A 318 -28.51 -6.03 -8.41
C LEU A 318 -28.67 -7.43 -7.78
N ASN A 319 -27.98 -8.40 -8.37
CA ASN A 319 -27.91 -9.76 -7.85
C ASN A 319 -26.73 -9.88 -6.87
N ILE A 320 -27.01 -9.86 -5.57
CA ILE A 320 -25.97 -10.04 -4.53
C ILE A 320 -25.66 -11.53 -4.38
N LYS A 321 -24.40 -11.92 -4.61
CA LYS A 321 -23.91 -13.30 -4.44
C LYS A 321 -23.15 -13.53 -3.13
N ALA A 322 -22.47 -12.51 -2.62
CA ALA A 322 -21.57 -12.63 -1.47
C ALA A 322 -21.53 -11.39 -0.57
N LEU A 323 -20.90 -11.54 0.60
CA LEU A 323 -20.55 -10.51 1.57
C LEU A 323 -19.03 -10.61 1.88
N ILE A 324 -18.31 -9.49 1.84
CA ILE A 324 -16.93 -9.38 2.33
C ILE A 324 -16.95 -8.80 3.74
N LEU A 325 -16.22 -9.44 4.66
CA LEU A 325 -15.94 -8.95 6.01
C LEU A 325 -14.42 -8.83 6.19
N LEU A 326 -13.95 -7.74 6.80
CA LEU A 326 -12.52 -7.51 7.08
C LEU A 326 -12.30 -7.56 8.60
N ASN A 327 -11.51 -8.51 9.11
CA ASN A 327 -11.38 -8.75 10.54
C ASN A 327 -9.96 -9.25 10.92
N PRO A 328 -9.05 -8.41 11.44
CA PRO A 328 -9.23 -6.99 11.76
C PRO A 328 -9.44 -6.07 10.56
N HIS A 329 -10.20 -5.00 10.77
CA HIS A 329 -10.80 -4.19 9.72
C HIS A 329 -9.90 -3.07 9.19
N ASN A 330 -9.73 -2.98 7.87
CA ASN A 330 -8.91 -1.98 7.19
C ASN A 330 -9.84 -1.01 6.40
N PRO A 331 -9.96 0.28 6.78
CA PRO A 331 -8.94 1.09 7.46
C PRO A 331 -9.16 1.38 8.95
N LEU A 332 -10.24 0.87 9.56
CA LEU A 332 -10.73 1.31 10.88
C LEU A 332 -9.91 0.84 12.10
N GLY A 333 -9.23 -0.31 12.00
CA GLY A 333 -8.61 -1.02 13.12
C GLY A 333 -9.59 -1.80 14.02
N GLU A 334 -10.87 -1.85 13.65
CA GLU A 334 -11.92 -2.55 14.38
C GLU A 334 -11.70 -4.07 14.37
N VAL A 335 -12.09 -4.74 15.46
CA VAL A 335 -12.21 -6.19 15.56
C VAL A 335 -13.66 -6.51 15.88
N TYR A 336 -14.27 -7.46 15.16
CA TYR A 336 -15.62 -7.91 15.45
C TYR A 336 -15.62 -8.86 16.65
N SER A 337 -16.65 -8.79 17.50
CA SER A 337 -16.84 -9.81 18.53
C SER A 337 -17.28 -11.14 17.91
N SER A 338 -17.15 -12.23 18.67
CA SER A 338 -17.63 -13.55 18.25
C SER A 338 -19.13 -13.54 17.93
N GLU A 339 -19.91 -12.83 18.74
CA GLU A 339 -21.35 -12.66 18.61
C GLU A 339 -21.72 -11.86 17.35
N GLU A 340 -21.00 -10.76 17.09
CA GLU A 340 -21.17 -9.97 15.85
C GLU A 340 -20.84 -10.81 14.61
N MET A 341 -19.69 -11.50 14.60
CA MET A 341 -19.29 -12.38 13.50
C MET A 341 -20.34 -13.47 13.24
N ILE A 342 -20.82 -14.17 14.28
CA ILE A 342 -21.89 -15.16 14.17
C ILE A 342 -23.16 -14.51 13.58
N SER A 343 -23.53 -13.30 14.02
CA SER A 343 -24.73 -12.61 13.51
C SER A 343 -24.62 -12.27 12.01
N PHE A 344 -23.43 -11.90 11.53
CA PHE A 344 -23.20 -11.60 10.11
C PHE A 344 -23.20 -12.88 9.25
N LEU A 345 -22.70 -14.00 9.80
CA LEU A 345 -22.73 -15.31 9.13
C LEU A 345 -24.16 -15.90 9.05
N GLU A 346 -24.96 -15.80 10.12
CA GLU A 346 -26.37 -16.20 10.10
C GLU A 346 -27.19 -15.32 9.14
N PHE A 347 -26.95 -14.00 9.09
CA PHE A 347 -27.52 -13.12 8.06
C PHE A 347 -27.19 -13.62 6.64
N ALA A 348 -25.91 -13.89 6.35
CA ALA A 348 -25.49 -14.31 5.02
C ALA A 348 -26.14 -15.64 4.60
N LYS A 349 -26.16 -16.63 5.50
CA LYS A 349 -26.87 -17.91 5.36
C LYS A 349 -28.36 -17.74 5.08
N MET A 350 -29.05 -16.88 5.83
CA MET A 350 -30.49 -16.62 5.63
C MET A 350 -30.80 -16.07 4.22
N HIS A 351 -29.90 -15.25 3.66
CA HIS A 351 -29.98 -14.76 2.27
C HIS A 351 -29.23 -15.61 1.25
N LYS A 352 -28.66 -16.76 1.65
CA LYS A 352 -27.86 -17.70 0.84
C LYS A 352 -26.62 -17.08 0.19
N LEU A 353 -26.08 -16.00 0.77
CA LEU A 353 -24.86 -15.34 0.33
C LEU A 353 -23.62 -16.16 0.70
N HIS A 354 -22.59 -16.12 -0.13
CA HIS A 354 -21.24 -16.49 0.29
C HIS A 354 -20.66 -15.44 1.25
N VAL A 355 -19.74 -15.82 2.13
CA VAL A 355 -19.00 -14.90 2.99
C VAL A 355 -17.51 -15.08 2.76
N ILE A 356 -16.82 -13.99 2.47
CA ILE A 356 -15.37 -13.92 2.37
C ILE A 356 -14.88 -13.12 3.57
N VAL A 357 -14.25 -13.79 4.54
CA VAL A 357 -13.67 -13.15 5.72
C VAL A 357 -12.18 -12.97 5.50
N ASP A 358 -11.71 -11.73 5.31
CA ASP A 358 -10.29 -11.41 5.19
C ASP A 358 -9.70 -11.11 6.56
N GLU A 359 -8.88 -12.04 7.05
CA GLU A 359 -8.22 -11.98 8.36
C GLU A 359 -6.71 -11.70 8.25
N ILE A 360 -6.26 -11.07 7.15
CA ILE A 360 -4.83 -10.77 6.85
C ILE A 360 -4.04 -10.02 7.96
N TYR A 361 -4.71 -9.44 8.96
CA TYR A 361 -4.10 -8.77 10.13
C TYR A 361 -4.25 -9.55 11.45
N MET A 362 -4.62 -10.84 11.42
CA MET A 362 -4.96 -11.61 12.63
C MET A 362 -3.85 -11.70 13.69
N LEU A 363 -2.57 -11.66 13.28
CA LEU A 363 -1.43 -11.63 14.22
C LEU A 363 -0.95 -10.20 14.54
N SER A 364 -1.50 -9.20 13.85
CA SER A 364 -1.21 -7.78 13.99
C SER A 364 -2.12 -7.06 15.00
N VAL A 365 -2.65 -7.79 15.99
CA VAL A 365 -3.35 -7.24 17.16
C VAL A 365 -2.37 -7.18 18.33
N PHE A 366 -2.22 -5.98 18.92
CA PHE A 366 -1.05 -5.63 19.75
C PHE A 366 -1.36 -5.07 21.14
N ASN A 367 -2.63 -4.87 21.51
CA ASN A 367 -3.04 -4.58 22.89
C ASN A 367 -3.35 -5.89 23.65
N GLU A 368 -3.17 -5.89 24.97
CA GLU A 368 -3.39 -7.07 25.83
C GLU A 368 -4.84 -7.30 26.22
N THR A 369 -5.68 -6.25 26.21
CA THR A 369 -7.11 -6.36 26.57
C THR A 369 -8.00 -6.80 25.41
N ASP A 370 -7.49 -6.76 24.18
CA ASP A 370 -8.32 -6.82 22.97
C ASP A 370 -8.14 -8.18 22.29
N THR A 371 -8.90 -9.17 22.73
CA THR A 371 -8.88 -10.52 22.16
C THR A 371 -9.51 -10.57 20.77
N PHE A 372 -8.68 -10.75 19.75
CA PHE A 372 -9.13 -11.17 18.43
C PHE A 372 -9.55 -12.63 18.43
N HIS A 373 -10.74 -12.89 17.88
CA HIS A 373 -11.23 -14.22 17.58
C HIS A 373 -11.34 -14.37 16.07
N SER A 374 -10.55 -15.28 15.50
CA SER A 374 -10.70 -15.71 14.11
C SER A 374 -12.03 -16.42 13.95
N VAL A 375 -12.68 -16.24 12.79
CA VAL A 375 -13.87 -17.02 12.43
C VAL A 375 -13.60 -18.53 12.42
N LEU A 376 -12.35 -18.97 12.23
CA LEU A 376 -11.92 -20.38 12.33
C LEU A 376 -11.94 -20.95 13.76
N SER A 377 -12.10 -20.11 14.81
CA SER A 377 -12.24 -20.53 16.21
C SER A 377 -13.65 -21.00 16.58
N LEU A 378 -14.65 -20.74 15.72
CA LEU A 378 -16.04 -21.16 15.93
C LEU A 378 -16.17 -22.69 15.83
N ASP A 379 -17.02 -23.31 16.66
CA ASP A 379 -17.30 -24.75 16.57
C ASP A 379 -18.29 -25.10 15.44
N GLY A 380 -17.84 -24.82 14.21
CA GLY A 380 -18.64 -24.92 12.99
C GLY A 380 -19.21 -23.57 12.55
N PHE A 381 -19.34 -23.40 11.23
CA PHE A 381 -19.94 -22.21 10.64
C PHE A 381 -21.46 -22.39 10.48
N PRO A 382 -22.24 -21.29 10.50
CA PRO A 382 -23.66 -21.28 10.11
C PRO A 382 -23.96 -21.92 8.75
N ASP A 383 -23.10 -21.70 7.74
CA ASP A 383 -23.11 -22.43 6.46
C ASP A 383 -21.67 -22.73 6.00
N PRO A 384 -21.12 -23.93 6.27
CA PRO A 384 -19.75 -24.29 5.89
C PRO A 384 -19.51 -24.41 4.39
N GLN A 385 -20.55 -24.40 3.55
CA GLN A 385 -20.39 -24.37 2.08
C GLN A 385 -20.39 -22.93 1.53
N ARG A 386 -20.66 -21.94 2.38
CA ARG A 386 -20.69 -20.52 2.00
C ARG A 386 -19.67 -19.64 2.74
N THR A 387 -19.15 -20.05 3.90
CA THR A 387 -18.08 -19.33 4.60
C THR A 387 -16.68 -19.69 4.09
N HIS A 388 -15.92 -18.68 3.67
CA HIS A 388 -14.55 -18.80 3.13
C HIS A 388 -13.62 -17.79 3.83
N ILE A 389 -12.44 -18.25 4.25
CA ILE A 389 -11.55 -17.47 5.14
C ILE A 389 -10.22 -17.21 4.43
N MET A 390 -9.86 -15.93 4.28
CA MET A 390 -8.61 -15.48 3.67
C MET A 390 -7.58 -15.04 4.71
N TRP A 391 -6.31 -15.35 4.46
CA TRP A 391 -5.17 -14.83 5.21
C TRP A 391 -3.95 -14.67 4.29
N GLY A 392 -2.92 -13.92 4.71
CA GLY A 392 -1.73 -13.69 3.90
C GLY A 392 -0.51 -13.18 4.67
N VAL A 393 0.67 -13.70 4.34
CA VAL A 393 1.96 -13.31 4.96
C VAL A 393 2.33 -11.83 4.70
N SER A 394 1.60 -11.18 3.79
CA SER A 394 1.87 -9.82 3.31
C SER A 394 1.80 -8.73 4.39
N LYS A 395 1.15 -8.99 5.53
CA LYS A 395 0.96 -8.02 6.62
C LYS A 395 1.59 -8.54 7.90
N ASP A 396 1.03 -9.60 8.49
CA ASP A 396 1.51 -10.21 9.73
C ASP A 396 3.01 -10.57 9.71
N PHE A 397 3.55 -10.96 8.56
CA PHE A 397 4.98 -11.26 8.36
C PHE A 397 5.72 -10.23 7.51
N ALA A 398 5.15 -9.03 7.30
CA ALA A 398 5.72 -7.95 6.48
C ALA A 398 6.03 -8.29 5.00
N MET A 399 5.73 -9.52 4.55
CA MET A 399 6.23 -10.11 3.32
C MET A 399 5.37 -9.78 2.09
N ALA A 400 4.99 -8.51 1.93
CA ALA A 400 4.12 -8.07 0.84
C ALA A 400 4.68 -8.39 -0.56
N GLY A 401 6.01 -8.35 -0.71
CA GLY A 401 6.73 -8.73 -1.92
C GLY A 401 6.84 -10.24 -2.18
N MET A 402 6.66 -11.09 -1.16
CA MET A 402 6.73 -12.56 -1.34
C MET A 402 5.50 -13.15 -2.03
N ARG A 403 4.44 -12.36 -2.20
CA ARG A 403 3.22 -12.73 -2.92
C ARG A 403 2.62 -14.06 -2.45
N VAL A 404 2.34 -14.22 -1.15
CA VAL A 404 1.62 -15.40 -0.64
C VAL A 404 0.36 -14.98 0.12
N GLY A 405 -0.78 -15.43 -0.38
CA GLY A 405 -2.08 -15.42 0.28
C GLY A 405 -2.69 -16.82 0.19
N MET A 406 -3.58 -17.15 1.12
CA MET A 406 -4.30 -18.42 1.12
C MET A 406 -5.77 -18.23 1.50
N VAL A 407 -6.61 -19.15 1.02
CA VAL A 407 -8.01 -19.26 1.43
C VAL A 407 -8.27 -20.67 1.98
N TYR A 408 -8.98 -20.75 3.10
CA TYR A 408 -9.57 -21.97 3.64
C TYR A 408 -11.07 -22.00 3.31
N SER A 409 -11.55 -23.12 2.78
CA SER A 409 -12.98 -23.35 2.54
C SER A 409 -13.34 -24.82 2.71
N GLU A 410 -14.50 -25.11 3.31
CA GLU A 410 -15.03 -26.48 3.33
C GLU A 410 -15.89 -26.81 2.10
N ASN A 411 -16.11 -25.84 1.20
CA ASN A 411 -16.72 -26.04 -0.11
C ASN A 411 -15.69 -26.63 -1.08
N ARG A 412 -15.83 -27.93 -1.39
CA ARG A 412 -14.87 -28.64 -2.24
C ARG A 412 -14.92 -28.20 -3.70
N ASP A 413 -16.08 -27.84 -4.19
CA ASP A 413 -16.28 -27.46 -5.59
C ASP A 413 -15.60 -26.11 -5.86
N LEU A 414 -15.69 -25.19 -4.90
CA LEU A 414 -14.92 -23.94 -4.90
C LEU A 414 -13.41 -24.20 -4.83
N VAL A 415 -12.94 -25.06 -3.92
CA VAL A 415 -11.51 -25.42 -3.82
C VAL A 415 -11.00 -26.00 -5.14
N GLN A 416 -11.76 -26.90 -5.78
CA GLN A 416 -11.41 -27.48 -7.08
C GLN A 416 -11.37 -26.44 -8.20
N ALA A 417 -12.32 -25.49 -8.22
CA ALA A 417 -12.35 -24.39 -9.20
C ALA A 417 -11.17 -23.42 -9.02
N LEU A 418 -10.86 -23.03 -7.77
CA LEU A 418 -9.71 -22.20 -7.44
C LEU A 418 -8.39 -22.92 -7.76
N ASP A 419 -8.31 -24.24 -7.59
CA ASP A 419 -7.13 -25.02 -7.98
C ASP A 419 -6.92 -25.06 -9.51
N GLN A 420 -7.96 -24.92 -10.33
CA GLN A 420 -7.78 -24.70 -11.78
C GLN A 420 -7.18 -23.33 -12.09
N LEU A 421 -7.58 -22.28 -11.35
CA LEU A 421 -7.01 -20.92 -11.47
C LEU A 421 -5.56 -20.83 -10.93
N GLY A 422 -5.11 -21.83 -10.17
CA GLY A 422 -3.74 -21.92 -9.65
C GLY A 422 -2.63 -21.93 -10.71
N CYS A 423 -2.94 -22.20 -11.98
CA CYS A 423 -1.96 -22.11 -13.07
C CYS A 423 -1.61 -20.65 -13.46
N PHE A 424 -2.51 -19.69 -13.24
CA PHE A 424 -2.27 -18.26 -13.45
C PHE A 424 -1.86 -17.54 -12.16
N HIS A 425 -2.36 -18.03 -11.03
CA HIS A 425 -2.27 -17.36 -9.73
C HIS A 425 -1.32 -18.07 -8.74
N GLY A 426 -0.59 -19.09 -9.17
CA GLY A 426 0.27 -19.92 -8.32
C GLY A 426 1.47 -19.19 -7.72
N VAL A 427 1.95 -19.69 -6.58
CA VAL A 427 3.16 -19.23 -5.89
C VAL A 427 4.37 -20.06 -6.35
N PRO A 428 5.54 -19.46 -6.67
CA PRO A 428 6.74 -20.21 -7.07
C PRO A 428 7.19 -21.24 -6.03
N GLY A 429 7.70 -22.40 -6.48
CA GLY A 429 8.15 -23.49 -5.59
C GLY A 429 9.13 -23.08 -4.48
N PRO A 430 10.20 -22.32 -4.77
CA PRO A 430 11.13 -21.83 -3.74
C PRO A 430 10.46 -20.92 -2.71
N THR A 431 9.55 -20.04 -3.14
CA THR A 431 8.75 -19.19 -2.26
C THR A 431 7.82 -20.04 -1.38
N GLN A 432 7.18 -21.07 -1.94
CA GLN A 432 6.36 -21.99 -1.14
C GLN A 432 7.17 -22.72 -0.06
N TYR A 433 8.40 -23.16 -0.38
CA TYR A 433 9.30 -23.77 0.58
C TYR A 433 9.71 -22.80 1.70
N GLN A 434 10.16 -21.59 1.35
CA GLN A 434 10.55 -20.58 2.33
C GLN A 434 9.42 -20.24 3.29
N MET A 435 8.19 -20.07 2.76
CA MET A 435 7.02 -19.84 3.61
C MET A 435 6.69 -21.08 4.45
N ALA A 436 6.83 -22.30 3.93
CA ALA A 436 6.56 -23.51 4.69
C ALA A 436 7.52 -23.69 5.89
N GLN A 437 8.79 -23.28 5.76
CA GLN A 437 9.73 -23.29 6.89
C GLN A 437 9.43 -22.18 7.90
N LEU A 438 9.18 -20.94 7.45
CA LEU A 438 8.74 -19.84 8.32
C LEU A 438 7.47 -20.22 9.11
N LEU A 439 6.47 -20.78 8.41
CA LEU A 439 5.20 -21.20 8.99
C LEU A 439 5.30 -22.55 9.73
N ARG A 440 6.47 -23.19 9.84
CA ARG A 440 6.72 -24.36 10.70
C ARG A 440 7.32 -23.98 12.06
N ASP A 441 8.07 -22.89 12.12
CA ASP A 441 8.93 -22.51 13.26
C ASP A 441 8.15 -21.91 14.45
N ARG A 442 7.23 -22.70 15.04
CA ARG A 442 6.34 -22.26 16.14
C ARG A 442 7.09 -21.70 17.34
N ASP A 443 8.22 -22.29 17.70
CA ASP A 443 8.96 -21.91 18.90
C ASP A 443 9.48 -20.49 18.75
N TRP A 444 10.23 -20.21 17.67
CA TRP A 444 10.73 -18.88 17.33
C TRP A 444 9.60 -17.85 17.13
N LEU A 445 8.51 -18.25 16.47
CA LEU A 445 7.35 -17.39 16.26
C LEU A 445 6.72 -16.96 17.60
N ASN A 446 6.62 -17.87 18.56
CA ASN A 446 5.96 -17.63 19.85
C ASN A 446 6.90 -16.98 20.88
N SER A 447 8.20 -17.27 20.86
CA SER A 447 9.18 -16.75 21.83
C SER A 447 9.80 -15.42 21.43
N GLU A 448 10.02 -15.18 20.13
CA GLU A 448 10.70 -13.98 19.62
C GLU A 448 9.77 -13.13 18.76
N PHE A 449 9.31 -13.65 17.62
CA PHE A 449 8.74 -12.79 16.56
C PHE A 449 7.41 -12.14 16.96
N LEU A 450 6.42 -12.90 17.43
CA LEU A 450 5.10 -12.35 17.75
C LEU A 450 5.10 -11.44 18.99
N PRO A 451 5.81 -11.75 20.09
CA PRO A 451 5.98 -10.81 21.21
C PRO A 451 6.64 -9.49 20.78
N GLU A 452 7.75 -9.56 20.05
CA GLU A 452 8.52 -8.38 19.64
C GLU A 452 7.76 -7.55 18.59
N ASN A 453 7.07 -8.19 17.65
CA ASN A 453 6.22 -7.51 16.67
C ASN A 453 5.08 -6.75 17.38
N ARG A 454 4.40 -7.37 18.34
CA ARG A 454 3.34 -6.71 19.14
C ARG A 454 3.90 -5.54 19.97
N ARG A 455 5.08 -5.69 20.58
CA ARG A 455 5.76 -4.61 21.31
C ARG A 455 6.06 -3.42 20.39
N ARG A 456 6.73 -3.66 19.26
CA ARG A 456 7.09 -2.61 18.28
C ARG A 456 5.85 -1.93 17.69
N LEU A 457 4.80 -2.69 17.37
CA LEU A 457 3.50 -2.15 16.92
C LEU A 457 2.87 -1.24 17.98
N ARG A 458 2.81 -1.68 19.24
CA ARG A 458 2.23 -0.90 20.34
C ARG A 458 3.00 0.39 20.59
N GLU A 459 4.34 0.35 20.59
CA GLU A 459 5.19 1.53 20.78
C GLU A 459 5.01 2.56 19.66
N ALA A 460 5.02 2.12 18.40
CA ALA A 460 4.81 3.00 17.26
C ALA A 460 3.38 3.59 17.22
N HIS A 461 2.36 2.81 17.59
CA HIS A 461 0.98 3.27 17.73
C HIS A 461 0.83 4.29 18.87
N SER A 462 1.38 4.02 20.06
CA SER A 462 1.35 4.95 21.19
C SER A 462 2.02 6.28 20.85
N PHE A 463 3.22 6.24 20.25
CA PHE A 463 3.90 7.44 19.78
C PHE A 463 3.03 8.26 18.81
N MET A 464 2.49 7.63 17.76
CA MET A 464 1.66 8.32 16.77
C MET A 464 0.38 8.89 17.39
N THR A 465 -0.31 8.13 18.25
CA THR A 465 -1.54 8.58 18.90
C THR A 465 -1.34 9.66 19.95
N GLU A 466 -0.19 9.69 20.63
CA GLU A 466 0.21 10.81 21.50
C GLU A 466 0.44 12.10 20.70
N GLU A 467 1.13 12.03 19.56
CA GLU A 467 1.35 13.20 18.70
C GLU A 467 0.06 13.71 18.04
N LEU A 468 -0.92 12.84 17.78
CA LEU A 468 -2.28 13.25 17.37
C LEU A 468 -3.05 13.91 18.53
N LYS A 469 -2.98 13.35 19.75
CA LYS A 469 -3.58 13.94 20.97
C LYS A 469 -3.01 15.34 21.26
N LYS A 470 -1.69 15.54 21.14
CA LYS A 470 -1.02 16.85 21.30
C LYS A 470 -1.48 17.91 20.30
N GLN A 471 -2.04 17.48 19.16
CA GLN A 471 -2.59 18.34 18.11
C GLN A 471 -4.12 18.43 18.13
N ASP A 472 -4.76 17.86 19.17
CA ASP A 472 -6.22 17.80 19.31
C ASP A 472 -6.89 17.09 18.10
N ILE A 473 -6.19 16.18 17.42
CA ILE A 473 -6.73 15.44 16.27
C ILE A 473 -7.49 14.21 16.78
N PRO A 474 -8.82 14.09 16.56
CA PRO A 474 -9.56 12.89 16.93
C PRO A 474 -9.18 11.71 16.04
N PHE A 475 -9.28 10.49 16.57
CA PHE A 475 -9.07 9.25 15.83
C PHE A 475 -9.78 8.08 16.50
N LEU A 476 -9.97 6.98 15.78
CA LEU A 476 -10.49 5.74 16.36
C LEU A 476 -9.40 5.06 17.21
N HIS A 477 -9.62 4.95 18.51
CA HIS A 477 -8.70 4.25 19.40
C HIS A 477 -8.87 2.73 19.23
N ARG A 478 -7.95 2.12 18.45
CA ARG A 478 -7.97 0.71 18.05
C ARG A 478 -6.56 0.13 18.08
N SER A 479 -6.47 -1.20 18.13
CA SER A 479 -5.26 -1.94 18.52
C SER A 479 -4.85 -3.03 17.53
N ALA A 480 -5.32 -2.93 16.30
CA ALA A 480 -5.14 -3.93 15.26
C ALA A 480 -4.72 -3.31 13.92
N GLY A 481 -3.84 -4.00 13.19
CA GLY A 481 -3.30 -3.55 11.92
C GLY A 481 -2.21 -2.49 12.07
N PHE A 482 -1.99 -1.70 11.01
CA PHE A 482 -0.82 -0.81 10.87
C PHE A 482 -1.18 0.67 10.75
N PHE A 483 -2.42 1.00 11.08
CA PHE A 483 -3.05 2.27 10.73
C PHE A 483 -3.85 2.86 11.88
N ILE A 484 -3.93 4.19 11.87
CA ILE A 484 -4.87 4.99 12.66
C ILE A 484 -5.82 5.67 11.68
N TRP A 485 -7.12 5.64 12.00
CA TRP A 485 -8.17 6.34 11.26
C TRP A 485 -8.49 7.65 11.98
N ALA A 486 -8.03 8.77 11.42
CA ALA A 486 -8.05 10.09 12.05
C ALA A 486 -9.06 11.03 11.38
N ASP A 487 -9.71 11.88 12.18
CA ASP A 487 -10.63 12.92 11.73
C ASP A 487 -9.87 14.24 11.54
N LEU A 488 -9.61 14.57 10.27
CA LEU A 488 -9.05 15.86 9.84
C LEU A 488 -10.13 16.84 9.35
N SER A 489 -11.42 16.56 9.58
CA SER A 489 -12.53 17.41 9.12
C SER A 489 -12.52 18.82 9.74
N LYS A 490 -11.78 19.04 10.83
CA LYS A 490 -11.51 20.37 11.41
C LYS A 490 -10.55 21.25 10.59
N TYR A 491 -9.90 20.69 9.56
CA TYR A 491 -8.99 21.39 8.64
C TYR A 491 -9.61 21.62 7.25
N LEU A 492 -10.85 21.18 7.02
CA LEU A 492 -11.60 21.48 5.80
C LEU A 492 -12.38 22.78 5.98
N ARG A 493 -12.49 23.62 4.93
CA ARG A 493 -13.33 24.83 5.00
C ARG A 493 -14.81 24.49 4.98
N GLU A 494 -15.15 23.43 4.24
CA GLU A 494 -16.47 22.80 4.19
C GLU A 494 -16.29 21.28 4.27
N LYS A 495 -17.24 20.56 4.87
CA LYS A 495 -17.15 19.08 4.97
C LYS A 495 -17.54 18.41 3.65
N THR A 496 -16.72 18.58 2.62
CA THR A 496 -16.91 18.02 1.27
C THR A 496 -15.69 17.20 0.84
N PHE A 497 -15.90 16.22 -0.06
CA PHE A 497 -14.78 15.45 -0.63
C PHE A 497 -13.85 16.30 -1.51
N ALA A 498 -14.32 17.42 -2.06
CA ALA A 498 -13.47 18.35 -2.80
C ALA A 498 -12.44 19.02 -1.88
N GLU A 499 -12.85 19.43 -0.68
CA GLU A 499 -11.94 19.95 0.35
C GLU A 499 -11.05 18.84 0.92
N GLU A 500 -11.55 17.62 1.11
CA GLU A 500 -10.74 16.47 1.54
C GLU A 500 -9.61 16.18 0.54
N LEU A 501 -9.92 16.13 -0.75
CA LEU A 501 -8.95 15.90 -1.83
C LEU A 501 -7.97 17.09 -1.96
N SER A 502 -8.42 18.32 -1.70
CA SER A 502 -7.57 19.51 -1.62
C SER A 502 -6.56 19.41 -0.47
N LEU A 503 -7.02 19.03 0.73
CA LEU A 503 -6.16 18.77 1.89
C LEU A 503 -5.18 17.61 1.65
N TRP A 504 -5.64 16.53 1.02
CA TRP A 504 -4.79 15.40 0.62
C TRP A 504 -3.68 15.81 -0.35
N ARG A 505 -4.02 16.55 -1.41
CA ARG A 505 -3.02 17.12 -2.34
C ARG A 505 -2.10 18.14 -1.66
N CYS A 506 -2.59 18.83 -0.63
CA CYS A 506 -1.74 19.71 0.19
C CYS A 506 -0.65 18.92 0.94
N PHE A 507 -0.97 17.79 1.59
CA PHE A 507 0.07 16.93 2.20
C PHE A 507 1.05 16.40 1.16
N LEU A 508 0.54 15.90 0.03
CA LEU A 508 1.38 15.29 -1.02
C LEU A 508 2.35 16.31 -1.65
N LYS A 509 1.87 17.53 -1.93
CA LYS A 509 2.70 18.67 -2.36
C LYS A 509 3.80 18.98 -1.35
N HIS A 510 3.48 18.95 -0.06
CA HIS A 510 4.41 19.13 1.04
C HIS A 510 5.05 17.81 1.50
N LYS A 511 5.24 16.84 0.59
CA LYS A 511 6.09 15.66 0.79
C LYS A 511 5.62 14.66 1.85
N VAL A 512 4.33 14.62 2.20
CA VAL A 512 3.74 13.59 3.05
C VAL A 512 2.59 12.90 2.30
N LEU A 513 2.71 11.60 2.03
CA LEU A 513 1.62 10.79 1.49
C LEU A 513 0.80 10.20 2.64
N LEU A 514 -0.45 10.66 2.78
CA LEU A 514 -1.51 9.99 3.55
C LEU A 514 -2.52 9.33 2.58
N SER A 515 -3.52 8.62 3.11
CA SER A 515 -4.65 8.12 2.31
C SER A 515 -5.96 8.72 2.83
N CYS A 516 -6.70 9.46 1.99
CA CYS A 516 -7.92 10.16 2.38
C CYS A 516 -9.17 9.25 2.34
N GLY A 517 -10.22 9.62 3.06
CA GLY A 517 -11.44 8.84 3.29
C GLY A 517 -12.18 8.46 2.01
N GLN A 518 -12.22 9.35 1.02
CA GLN A 518 -12.79 9.09 -0.30
C GLN A 518 -12.13 7.87 -0.97
N ALA A 519 -10.83 7.66 -0.76
CA ALA A 519 -10.08 6.53 -1.32
C ALA A 519 -10.38 5.17 -0.66
N PHE A 520 -11.24 5.16 0.37
CA PHE A 520 -11.77 3.96 1.04
C PHE A 520 -13.31 3.87 0.91
N SER A 521 -13.94 4.71 0.10
CA SER A 521 -15.41 4.86 0.06
C SER A 521 -16.04 5.21 1.42
N CYS A 522 -15.34 6.02 2.24
CA CYS A 522 -15.91 6.62 3.44
C CYS A 522 -17.07 7.56 3.07
N VAL A 523 -18.21 7.44 3.75
CA VAL A 523 -19.38 8.32 3.53
C VAL A 523 -19.25 9.70 4.20
N SER A 524 -18.26 9.89 5.06
CA SER A 524 -18.01 11.13 5.78
C SER A 524 -16.69 11.76 5.33
N PRO A 525 -16.70 12.97 4.71
CA PRO A 525 -15.48 13.67 4.33
C PRO A 525 -14.61 14.11 5.51
N GLY A 526 -13.30 14.09 5.30
CA GLY A 526 -12.28 14.57 6.25
C GLY A 526 -11.60 13.48 7.07
N TRP A 527 -11.95 12.21 6.88
CA TRP A 527 -11.25 11.09 7.52
C TRP A 527 -9.99 10.70 6.73
N PHE A 528 -8.94 10.27 7.41
CA PHE A 528 -7.67 9.86 6.80
C PHE A 528 -7.08 8.63 7.49
N ARG A 529 -6.50 7.73 6.70
CA ARG A 529 -5.64 6.64 7.20
C ARG A 529 -4.20 7.12 7.28
N ILE A 530 -3.62 7.01 8.47
CA ILE A 530 -2.20 7.29 8.75
C ILE A 530 -1.52 5.97 9.11
N ILE A 531 -0.47 5.58 8.39
CA ILE A 531 0.34 4.39 8.70
C ILE A 531 1.38 4.75 9.75
N PHE A 532 1.52 3.93 10.80
CA PHE A 532 2.49 4.15 11.88
C PHE A 532 3.69 3.18 11.86
N THR A 533 3.70 2.18 10.98
CA THR A 533 4.67 1.07 10.97
C THR A 533 5.93 1.33 10.13
N ASP A 534 6.51 2.50 10.30
CA ASP A 534 7.79 2.92 9.69
C ASP A 534 8.78 3.36 10.79
N GLN A 535 10.02 3.66 10.42
CA GLN A 535 11.07 4.04 11.37
C GLN A 535 10.71 5.34 12.11
N LEU A 536 10.96 5.40 13.42
CA LEU A 536 10.55 6.50 14.30
C LEU A 536 10.98 7.90 13.80
N HIS A 537 12.14 8.03 13.16
CA HIS A 537 12.59 9.31 12.62
C HIS A 537 11.74 9.76 11.41
N LYS A 538 11.25 8.83 10.59
CA LYS A 538 10.36 9.09 9.43
C LYS A 538 8.95 9.44 9.89
N LEU A 539 8.47 8.81 10.97
CA LEU A 539 7.23 9.20 11.64
C LEU A 539 7.33 10.64 12.17
N LYS A 540 8.41 10.97 12.89
CA LYS A 540 8.69 12.33 13.41
C LYS A 540 8.77 13.38 12.30
N LEU A 541 9.44 13.07 11.19
CA LEU A 541 9.59 14.00 10.06
C LEU A 541 8.27 14.20 9.30
N GLY A 542 7.51 13.13 9.06
CA GLY A 542 6.17 13.24 8.45
C GLY A 542 5.19 14.04 9.33
N LEU A 543 5.23 13.83 10.65
CA LEU A 543 4.43 14.57 11.62
C LEU A 543 4.82 16.05 11.72
N SER A 544 6.10 16.39 11.76
CA SER A 544 6.53 17.80 11.89
C SER A 544 6.15 18.63 10.65
N ILE A 545 6.26 18.04 9.46
CA ILE A 545 5.80 18.65 8.21
C ILE A 545 4.27 18.79 8.22
N ALA A 546 3.53 17.73 8.56
CA ALA A 546 2.07 17.80 8.65
C ALA A 546 1.61 18.88 9.65
N HIS A 547 2.24 18.97 10.83
CA HIS A 547 1.95 19.95 11.87
C HIS A 547 2.15 21.40 11.42
N PHE A 548 3.26 21.68 10.72
CA PHE A 548 3.52 23.01 10.15
C PHE A 548 2.39 23.44 9.19
N HIS A 549 1.89 22.50 8.37
CA HIS A 549 0.81 22.77 7.43
C HIS A 549 -0.58 22.82 8.07
N PHE A 550 -0.89 21.97 9.06
CA PHE A 550 -2.10 22.07 9.88
C PHE A 550 -2.25 23.48 10.50
N ASN A 551 -1.20 23.98 11.14
CA ASN A 551 -1.17 25.31 11.74
C ASN A 551 -1.28 26.44 10.70
N LYS A 552 -0.71 26.27 9.50
CA LYS A 552 -0.81 27.26 8.43
C LYS A 552 -2.24 27.36 7.90
N THR A 553 -2.90 26.23 7.64
CA THR A 553 -4.30 26.17 7.19
C THR A 553 -5.24 26.82 8.20
N LEU A 554 -5.14 26.47 9.48
CA LEU A 554 -5.94 27.07 10.55
C LEU A 554 -5.77 28.60 10.63
N LYS A 555 -4.53 29.09 10.50
CA LYS A 555 -4.24 30.53 10.49
C LYS A 555 -4.93 31.23 9.32
N THR A 556 -4.84 30.70 8.10
CA THR A 556 -5.54 31.29 6.94
C THR A 556 -7.06 31.35 7.13
N SER A 557 -7.70 30.29 7.64
CA SER A 557 -9.15 30.33 7.94
C SER A 557 -9.50 31.33 9.04
N SER A 558 -8.65 31.51 10.06
CA SER A 558 -8.88 32.46 11.16
C SER A 558 -8.73 33.95 10.78
N VAL A 559 -8.00 34.23 9.68
CA VAL A 559 -7.93 35.58 9.11
C VAL A 559 -9.20 35.88 8.30
N GLN A 560 -9.73 34.89 7.59
CA GLN A 560 -10.98 35.02 6.84
C GLN A 560 -12.18 35.34 7.75
N THR A 561 -12.32 34.63 8.88
CA THR A 561 -13.44 34.81 9.83
C THR A 561 -13.35 36.07 10.71
N LYS A 562 -12.30 36.89 10.57
CA LYS A 562 -12.16 38.17 11.32
C LYS A 562 -12.50 39.43 10.51
N LEU A 563 -12.98 39.30 9.27
CA LEU A 563 -13.40 40.45 8.46
C LEU A 563 -14.88 40.85 8.66
N ASP A 564 -15.75 39.94 9.12
CA ASP A 564 -17.21 40.13 9.11
C ASP A 564 -17.79 40.71 10.42
N THR A 565 -17.18 41.75 11.01
CA THR A 565 -17.85 42.55 12.07
C THR A 565 -17.40 44.01 12.17
N VAL A 566 -17.29 44.72 11.04
CA VAL A 566 -17.10 46.19 11.04
C VAL A 566 -18.14 46.87 10.15
N HIS A 567 -19.19 47.42 10.75
CA HIS A 567 -20.09 48.37 10.09
C HIS A 567 -19.42 49.74 9.98
N ILE A 568 -18.70 49.96 8.87
CA ILE A 568 -18.31 51.30 8.40
C ILE A 568 -19.07 51.60 7.10
N LYS A 569 -19.35 52.88 6.88
CA LYS A 569 -20.33 53.37 5.89
C LYS A 569 -19.91 53.09 4.45
N THR A 570 -20.91 52.98 3.59
CA THR A 570 -20.77 52.84 2.14
C THR A 570 -20.20 54.10 1.49
N GLU A 571 -18.94 54.03 1.04
CA GLU A 571 -18.43 54.86 -0.06
C GLU A 571 -17.67 53.96 -1.07
N PRO A 572 -17.86 54.14 -2.39
CA PRO A 572 -17.31 53.23 -3.39
C PRO A 572 -15.87 53.59 -3.78
N VAL A 573 -14.89 52.97 -3.13
CA VAL A 573 -13.47 53.04 -3.54
C VAL A 573 -13.19 51.97 -4.60
N SER A 574 -13.02 52.39 -5.86
CA SER A 574 -12.59 51.51 -6.94
C SER A 574 -11.08 51.25 -6.85
N LEU A 575 -10.69 50.05 -6.43
CA LEU A 575 -9.31 49.59 -6.52
C LEU A 575 -8.91 49.45 -8.00
N SER A 576 -8.12 50.38 -8.52
CA SER A 576 -7.59 50.29 -9.89
C SER A 576 -6.50 49.23 -10.00
N LEU A 577 -6.27 48.76 -11.23
CA LEU A 577 -5.28 47.73 -11.56
C LEU A 577 -3.86 48.11 -11.10
N ASP A 578 -3.56 49.40 -11.05
CA ASP A 578 -2.28 49.99 -10.67
C ASP A 578 -1.90 49.69 -9.21
N SER A 579 -2.89 49.62 -8.31
CA SER A 579 -2.69 49.28 -6.89
C SER A 579 -2.16 47.85 -6.73
N LEU A 580 -2.69 46.92 -7.53
CA LEU A 580 -2.28 45.52 -7.52
C LEU A 580 -0.87 45.36 -8.13
N ILE A 581 -0.58 46.09 -9.21
CA ILE A 581 0.73 46.10 -9.88
C ILE A 581 1.82 46.68 -8.96
N GLY A 582 1.54 47.77 -8.23
CA GLY A 582 2.47 48.34 -7.25
C GLY A 582 2.87 47.35 -6.15
N THR A 583 1.90 46.59 -5.65
CA THR A 583 2.11 45.57 -4.60
C THR A 583 3.01 44.42 -5.09
N LEU A 584 2.80 43.94 -6.33
CA LEU A 584 3.65 42.91 -6.95
C LEU A 584 5.10 43.37 -7.15
N ARG A 585 5.31 44.61 -7.63
CA ARG A 585 6.66 45.17 -7.82
C ARG A 585 7.44 45.26 -6.50
N GLN A 586 6.77 45.62 -5.41
CA GLN A 586 7.38 45.70 -4.08
C GLN A 586 7.83 44.33 -3.54
N GLN A 587 7.10 43.25 -3.87
CA GLN A 587 7.49 41.88 -3.52
C GLN A 587 8.66 41.35 -4.35
N ILE A 588 8.74 41.69 -5.64
CA ILE A 588 9.88 41.30 -6.49
C ILE A 588 11.17 41.98 -6.01
N HIS A 589 11.12 43.27 -5.67
CA HIS A 589 12.27 44.03 -5.16
C HIS A 589 12.77 43.63 -3.77
N THR A 590 12.06 42.78 -3.03
CA THR A 590 12.39 42.40 -1.64
C THR A 590 12.74 40.92 -1.48
N SER A 591 13.15 40.24 -2.57
CA SER A 591 13.60 38.85 -2.52
C SER A 591 14.81 38.56 -3.42
N ASP A 592 15.75 37.76 -2.91
CA ASP A 592 16.99 37.36 -3.60
C ASP A 592 16.75 36.37 -4.78
N TRP A 593 15.50 36.24 -5.24
CA TRP A 593 15.06 35.24 -6.20
C TRP A 593 15.74 35.39 -7.57
N LEU A 594 16.00 36.64 -7.99
CA LEU A 594 16.63 36.96 -9.28
C LEU A 594 18.15 36.74 -9.30
N GLU A 595 18.85 36.80 -8.17
CA GLU A 595 20.29 36.44 -8.14
C GLU A 595 20.51 34.94 -8.26
N LYS A 596 19.54 34.14 -7.80
CA LYS A 596 19.64 32.68 -7.68
C LYS A 596 19.37 31.93 -8.99
N TYR A 597 18.87 32.60 -10.03
CA TYR A 597 18.50 32.01 -11.32
C TYR A 597 19.02 32.83 -12.52
N LYS A 598 20.35 32.95 -12.65
CA LYS A 598 20.97 33.45 -13.89
C LYS A 598 20.76 32.46 -15.05
N PRO A 599 20.48 32.92 -16.28
CA PRO A 599 20.19 32.05 -17.43
C PRO A 599 21.44 31.39 -18.07
N GLU A 600 22.58 31.37 -17.37
CA GLU A 600 23.84 30.76 -17.83
C GLU A 600 23.82 29.22 -17.80
N LEU A 601 22.83 28.61 -17.11
CA LEU A 601 22.67 27.15 -16.98
C LEU A 601 21.69 26.52 -18.00
N ALA A 602 21.12 27.29 -18.93
CA ALA A 602 20.13 26.82 -19.91
C ALA A 602 20.60 26.86 -21.39
N ALA A 603 21.78 27.41 -21.67
CA ALA A 603 22.29 27.68 -23.02
C ALA A 603 22.75 26.43 -23.82
N GLY A 604 22.19 25.25 -23.54
CA GLY A 604 22.63 23.96 -24.09
C GLY A 604 21.73 23.33 -25.16
N GLN A 605 20.47 23.78 -25.32
CA GLN A 605 19.49 23.06 -26.18
C GLN A 605 18.59 23.93 -27.08
N ASP A 606 18.36 25.21 -26.77
CA ASP A 606 17.54 26.10 -27.61
C ASP A 606 17.92 27.58 -27.41
N PRO A 607 18.48 28.28 -28.41
CA PRO A 607 18.80 29.70 -28.31
C PRO A 607 17.57 30.61 -28.10
N THR A 608 16.40 30.23 -28.61
CA THR A 608 15.20 31.09 -28.61
C THR A 608 14.62 31.27 -27.21
N GLN A 609 14.89 30.33 -26.30
CA GLN A 609 14.45 30.42 -24.91
C GLN A 609 15.18 31.53 -24.14
N LEU A 610 16.43 31.84 -24.51
CA LEU A 610 17.22 32.89 -23.87
C LEU A 610 16.64 34.29 -24.14
N ASP A 611 16.23 34.55 -25.39
CA ASP A 611 15.63 35.83 -25.79
C ASP A 611 14.28 36.04 -25.10
N VAL A 612 13.42 35.00 -25.07
CA VAL A 612 12.12 35.05 -24.38
C VAL A 612 12.28 35.29 -22.87
N PHE A 613 13.27 34.67 -22.22
CA PHE A 613 13.52 34.88 -20.79
C PHE A 613 14.09 36.29 -20.51
N THR A 614 14.91 36.81 -21.41
CA THR A 614 15.49 38.17 -21.33
C THR A 614 14.42 39.26 -21.48
N ASP A 615 13.54 39.12 -22.48
CA ASP A 615 12.41 40.03 -22.71
C ASP A 615 11.40 40.02 -21.55
N LEU A 616 11.15 38.85 -20.93
CA LEU A 616 10.37 38.75 -19.70
C LEU A 616 11.03 39.45 -18.49
N LEU A 617 12.36 39.35 -18.35
CA LEU A 617 13.11 40.02 -17.29
C LEU A 617 13.08 41.55 -17.42
N ASP A 618 13.22 42.08 -18.64
CA ASP A 618 13.15 43.52 -18.89
C ASP A 618 11.72 44.07 -18.77
N LYS A 619 10.70 43.27 -19.06
CA LYS A 619 9.28 43.57 -18.78
C LYS A 619 8.92 43.52 -17.29
N ALA A 620 9.68 42.78 -16.48
CA ALA A 620 9.53 42.76 -15.01
C ALA A 620 10.27 43.91 -14.30
N ARG A 621 11.19 44.60 -15.00
CA ARG A 621 12.01 45.71 -14.48
C ARG A 621 11.50 47.11 -14.85
N LYS A 622 10.55 47.21 -15.77
CA LYS A 622 9.84 48.45 -16.17
C LYS A 622 8.48 48.52 -15.51
#